data_AF-A0A972RKA5-F1
#
_entry.id   AF-A0A972RKA5-F1
#
_cell.length_a   1.000
_cell.length_b   1.000
_cell.length_c   1.000
_cell.angle_alpha   90.00
_cell.angle_beta   90.00
_cell.angle_gamma   90.00
#
_symmetry.space_group_name_H-M   'P 1'
#
loop_
_entity.id
_entity.type
_entity.pdbx_description
1 polymer ?
#
loop_
_entity_poly.entity_id
_entity_poly.type
_entity_poly.pdbx_seq_one_letter_code
_entity_poly.pdbx_strand_id
1 'polypeptide(L)'
;MRKIKWFTIAIVLQLVAVSGYRAEAQPVIDGTADAAYGAALSIQDTDTGFGDNSSPDPVATATGGSEIDQVFAVVANDGVRDRLYVTITGNLETNFNKLEVFIDSLSGVGQDFIDSTVVPAAVDAFCCGGFGTTDGALQRLDGLGFDVGFAADYYLTFSNGSEEINGTNFWAINAHYAELNNGPSGRNVSAGVQFAPLGIPSVLRATNASDFNEDFGTDGGDFLTWQQGFGTGATKSEGDADNSGTVDGTDLGVWTTQYGTDRSLDNDFFVPFDGGPNSATQLPLQSGLPGLSQGQLVDRNYALGAGGCTAADDDGGAGCIARELEFVLPVDSNDPTNALNHRDFNNEIDLELAFDNSNIAGVGGADPSTFTGDPENVITGLEFSIPLEELGLAATGFSGDIKITAFINGTGHDFVANQFSGDGSNTANFGGLPPDLAFEAAGDQFVTVQVPAASAVGAVPEPSSAVLIVLGALGIVTRRRS
;
A
#
# COMPACT_ATOMS: atom_id res chain seq x y z
N MET A 1 -8.61 -77.51 -29.58
CA MET A 1 -9.64 -76.55 -30.05
C MET A 1 -10.66 -76.37 -28.93
N ARG A 2 -10.57 -75.25 -28.18
CA ARG A 2 -11.54 -74.11 -28.17
C ARG A 2 -12.91 -74.54 -27.59
N LYS A 3 -13.42 -73.98 -26.48
CA LYS A 3 -13.49 -72.54 -26.15
C LYS A 3 -13.50 -72.27 -24.63
N ILE A 4 -12.73 -71.25 -24.30
CA ILE A 4 -12.69 -70.47 -23.06
C ILE A 4 -13.81 -69.42 -23.09
N LYS A 5 -14.46 -69.12 -21.94
CA LYS A 5 -14.84 -67.74 -21.57
C LYS A 5 -14.79 -67.54 -20.05
N TRP A 6 -13.79 -66.77 -19.62
CA TRP A 6 -13.69 -66.13 -18.31
C TRP A 6 -14.49 -64.82 -18.33
N PHE A 7 -15.11 -64.46 -17.22
CA PHE A 7 -15.42 -63.06 -16.90
C PHE A 7 -15.13 -62.86 -15.42
N THR A 8 -13.96 -62.29 -15.13
CA THR A 8 -13.63 -61.71 -13.83
C THR A 8 -13.80 -60.21 -13.99
N ILE A 9 -14.76 -59.62 -13.29
CA ILE A 9 -14.92 -58.17 -13.18
C ILE A 9 -13.88 -57.70 -12.17
N ALA A 10 -12.86 -56.98 -12.64
CA ALA A 10 -11.96 -56.21 -11.78
C ALA A 10 -12.55 -54.80 -11.63
N ILE A 11 -13.03 -54.49 -10.42
CA ILE A 11 -13.38 -53.13 -10.02
C ILE A 11 -12.05 -52.38 -9.81
N VAL A 12 -11.75 -51.42 -10.68
CA VAL A 12 -10.68 -50.46 -10.46
C VAL A 12 -11.27 -49.31 -9.65
N LEU A 13 -10.90 -49.24 -8.36
CA LEU A 13 -11.19 -48.09 -7.51
C LEU A 13 -10.19 -46.99 -7.89
N GLN A 14 -10.62 -45.99 -8.64
CA GLN A 14 -9.84 -44.76 -8.84
C GLN A 14 -9.94 -43.94 -7.54
N LEU A 15 -8.87 -43.95 -6.74
CA LEU A 15 -8.64 -42.89 -5.76
C LEU A 15 -8.28 -41.63 -6.55
N VAL A 16 -9.24 -40.72 -6.73
CA VAL A 16 -8.94 -39.33 -7.06
C VAL A 16 -8.57 -38.66 -5.74
N ALA A 17 -7.27 -38.50 -5.49
CA ALA A 17 -6.81 -37.55 -4.48
C ALA A 17 -7.11 -36.16 -5.03
N VAL A 18 -8.24 -35.58 -4.65
CA VAL A 18 -8.49 -34.15 -4.84
C VAL A 18 -7.49 -33.46 -3.92
N SER A 19 -6.40 -32.94 -4.48
CA SER A 19 -5.58 -31.94 -3.81
C SER A 19 -6.49 -30.75 -3.52
N GLY A 20 -6.94 -30.65 -2.27
CA GLY A 20 -7.70 -29.53 -1.78
C GLY A 20 -6.80 -28.32 -1.70
N TYR A 21 -6.54 -27.68 -2.83
CA TYR A 21 -6.22 -26.26 -2.81
C TYR A 21 -7.47 -25.58 -2.28
N ARG A 22 -7.40 -25.03 -1.06
CA ARG A 22 -8.33 -23.97 -0.71
C ARG A 22 -8.02 -22.85 -1.69
N ALA A 23 -8.98 -22.54 -2.56
CA ALA A 23 -8.98 -21.25 -3.22
C ALA A 23 -9.34 -20.23 -2.13
N GLU A 24 -8.36 -19.88 -1.30
CA GLU A 24 -8.44 -18.67 -0.49
C GLU A 24 -8.46 -17.51 -1.51
N ALA A 25 -9.41 -16.59 -1.36
CA ALA A 25 -9.41 -15.39 -2.18
C ALA A 25 -8.14 -14.60 -1.85
N GLN A 26 -7.43 -14.12 -2.87
CA GLN A 26 -6.32 -13.18 -2.66
C GLN A 26 -6.90 -11.90 -2.05
N PRO A 27 -6.25 -11.29 -1.04
CA PRO A 27 -6.60 -9.95 -0.58
C PRO A 27 -6.59 -8.95 -1.73
N VAL A 28 -7.57 -8.05 -1.74
CA VAL A 28 -7.60 -6.90 -2.66
C VAL A 28 -6.89 -5.73 -1.97
N ILE A 29 -5.91 -5.12 -2.63
CA ILE A 29 -5.16 -3.98 -2.07
C ILE A 29 -6.01 -2.72 -2.17
N ASP A 30 -6.89 -2.51 -1.19
CA ASP A 30 -7.86 -1.42 -1.13
C ASP A 30 -7.92 -0.65 0.19
N GLY A 31 -7.00 -0.95 1.12
CA GLY A 31 -6.91 -0.31 2.43
C GLY A 31 -7.83 -0.97 3.45
N THR A 32 -8.49 -2.08 3.12
CA THR A 32 -9.43 -2.79 4.00
C THR A 32 -8.92 -4.18 4.37
N ALA A 33 -8.94 -4.50 5.67
CA ALA A 33 -8.77 -5.86 6.17
C ALA A 33 -10.01 -6.70 5.85
N ASP A 34 -10.05 -7.28 4.64
CA ASP A 34 -11.13 -8.13 4.19
C ASP A 34 -11.11 -9.54 4.82
N ALA A 35 -12.08 -10.38 4.45
CA ALA A 35 -12.21 -11.73 5.00
C ALA A 35 -11.04 -12.68 4.67
N ALA A 36 -10.23 -12.38 3.64
CA ALA A 36 -9.08 -13.19 3.26
C ALA A 36 -7.92 -13.10 4.27
N TYR A 37 -7.85 -12.02 5.04
CA TYR A 37 -6.86 -11.87 6.12
C TYR A 37 -7.13 -12.78 7.32
N GLY A 38 -8.39 -13.18 7.53
CA GLY A 38 -8.79 -13.96 8.71
C GLY A 38 -8.97 -13.10 9.96
N ALA A 39 -8.54 -13.62 11.12
CA ALA A 39 -8.63 -12.88 12.38
C ALA A 39 -7.43 -11.92 12.54
N ALA A 40 -7.64 -10.80 13.22
CA ALA A 40 -6.56 -9.90 13.59
C ALA A 40 -5.46 -10.65 14.36
N LEU A 41 -4.21 -10.35 14.03
CA LEU A 41 -3.03 -10.85 14.73
C LEU A 41 -2.75 -10.06 16.01
N SER A 42 -3.16 -8.79 16.04
CA SER A 42 -3.17 -7.96 17.24
C SER A 42 -4.31 -6.95 17.20
N ILE A 43 -4.78 -6.57 18.39
CA ILE A 43 -5.72 -5.47 18.62
C ILE A 43 -5.04 -4.54 19.62
N GLN A 44 -4.92 -3.27 19.28
CA GLN A 44 -4.40 -2.21 20.13
C GLN A 44 -5.57 -1.50 20.77
N ASP A 45 -5.68 -1.62 22.09
CA ASP A 45 -6.73 -0.96 22.89
C ASP A 45 -6.19 0.23 23.69
N THR A 46 -4.90 0.55 23.52
CA THR A 46 -4.23 1.65 24.19
C THR A 46 -4.59 2.97 23.52
N ASP A 47 -5.23 3.88 24.27
CA ASP A 47 -5.46 5.27 23.88
C ASP A 47 -4.13 5.96 23.47
N THR A 48 -4.14 6.77 22.41
CA THR A 48 -2.95 7.43 21.87
C THR A 48 -2.96 8.93 22.10
N GLY A 49 -1.79 9.48 22.48
CA GLY A 49 -1.62 10.94 22.59
C GLY A 49 -1.54 11.67 21.24
N PHE A 50 -1.59 10.94 20.12
CA PHE A 50 -1.68 11.51 18.78
C PHE A 50 -3.10 11.98 18.42
N GLY A 51 -4.10 11.67 19.25
CA GLY A 51 -5.50 12.07 19.05
C GLY A 51 -6.31 11.10 18.19
N ASP A 52 -7.60 11.40 18.02
CA ASP A 52 -8.54 10.58 17.23
C ASP A 52 -8.89 11.25 15.92
N ASN A 53 -9.05 10.45 14.87
CA ASN A 53 -9.64 10.93 13.64
C ASN A 53 -11.16 11.08 13.79
N SER A 54 -11.69 12.21 13.33
CA SER A 54 -13.13 12.49 13.28
C SER A 54 -13.69 12.58 11.85
N SER A 55 -12.84 12.32 10.85
CA SER A 55 -13.16 12.41 9.43
C SER A 55 -13.40 11.04 8.82
N PRO A 56 -14.57 10.77 8.20
CA PRO A 56 -14.78 9.55 7.42
C PRO A 56 -14.14 9.62 6.02
N ASP A 57 -13.20 10.54 5.81
CA ASP A 57 -12.52 10.74 4.54
C ASP A 57 -11.37 9.73 4.38
N PRO A 58 -11.27 9.00 3.25
CA PRO A 58 -10.21 8.01 3.04
C PRO A 58 -8.78 8.56 2.98
N VAL A 59 -8.62 9.89 2.97
CA VAL A 59 -7.31 10.55 2.87
C VAL A 59 -7.04 11.41 4.09
N ALA A 60 -7.96 12.32 4.44
CA ALA A 60 -7.70 13.37 5.41
C ALA A 60 -8.25 13.08 6.81
N THR A 61 -7.48 13.46 7.82
CA THR A 61 -7.96 13.51 9.21
C THR A 61 -8.46 14.92 9.56
N ALA A 62 -9.67 15.05 10.12
CA ALA A 62 -10.32 16.37 10.27
C ALA A 62 -9.72 17.22 11.40
N THR A 63 -9.18 16.59 12.44
CA THR A 63 -8.63 17.25 13.63
C THR A 63 -7.39 16.54 14.19
N GLY A 64 -6.67 15.81 13.34
CA GLY A 64 -5.52 15.00 13.72
C GLY A 64 -5.87 13.53 13.96
N GLY A 65 -4.92 12.82 14.54
CA GLY A 65 -5.06 11.43 14.95
C GLY A 65 -4.26 10.48 14.07
N SER A 66 -3.18 9.96 14.65
CA SER A 66 -2.49 8.79 14.14
C SER A 66 -2.65 7.67 15.16
N GLU A 67 -3.21 6.55 14.74
CA GLU A 67 -3.49 5.42 15.60
C GLU A 67 -3.34 4.09 14.88
N ILE A 68 -2.95 3.06 15.62
CA ILE A 68 -3.04 1.66 15.20
C ILE A 68 -4.14 1.02 16.02
N ASP A 69 -5.09 0.36 15.36
CA ASP A 69 -6.20 -0.35 16.01
C ASP A 69 -6.04 -1.87 15.91
N GLN A 70 -5.77 -2.40 14.72
CA GLN A 70 -5.54 -3.82 14.50
C GLN A 70 -4.49 -4.07 13.43
N VAL A 71 -3.79 -5.19 13.56
CA VAL A 71 -2.85 -5.68 12.54
C VAL A 71 -3.35 -7.00 11.99
N PHE A 72 -3.44 -7.08 10.68
CA PHE A 72 -3.78 -8.27 9.92
C PHE A 72 -2.62 -8.59 8.99
N ALA A 73 -2.31 -9.88 8.83
CA ALA A 73 -1.38 -10.29 7.78
C ALA A 73 -1.61 -11.73 7.36
N VAL A 74 -1.41 -11.99 6.07
CA VAL A 74 -1.55 -13.31 5.48
C VAL A 74 -0.54 -13.49 4.35
N VAL A 75 -0.11 -14.74 4.13
CA VAL A 75 0.61 -15.10 2.92
C VAL A 75 -0.37 -15.69 1.92
N ALA A 76 -0.46 -15.08 0.74
CA ALA A 76 -1.31 -15.55 -0.34
C ALA A 76 -0.59 -15.44 -1.70
N ASN A 77 -1.07 -16.19 -2.68
CA ASN A 77 -0.53 -16.17 -4.04
C ASN A 77 -1.31 -15.16 -4.89
N ASP A 78 -0.61 -14.25 -5.56
CA ASP A 78 -1.21 -13.23 -6.45
C ASP A 78 -1.59 -13.76 -7.85
N GLY A 79 -1.51 -15.09 -8.04
CA GLY A 79 -1.61 -15.75 -9.35
C GLY A 79 -0.27 -15.90 -10.08
N VAL A 80 0.79 -15.29 -9.57
CA VAL A 80 2.16 -15.35 -10.12
C VAL A 80 3.15 -15.88 -9.06
N ARG A 81 3.09 -15.35 -7.84
CA ARG A 81 4.03 -15.58 -6.73
C ARG A 81 3.36 -15.39 -5.38
N ASP A 82 4.00 -15.94 -4.35
CA ASP A 82 3.54 -15.78 -2.98
C ASP A 82 3.98 -14.41 -2.45
N ARG A 83 3.07 -13.71 -1.78
CA ARG A 83 3.28 -12.39 -1.21
C ARG A 83 2.86 -12.37 0.25
N LEU A 84 3.53 -11.55 1.04
CA LEU A 84 3.04 -11.12 2.33
C LEU A 84 2.07 -9.96 2.10
N TYR A 85 0.85 -10.09 2.58
CA TYR A 85 -0.16 -9.05 2.64
C TYR A 85 -0.30 -8.58 4.08
N VAL A 86 -0.35 -7.28 4.31
CA VAL A 86 -0.44 -6.68 5.65
C VAL A 86 -1.42 -5.52 5.62
N THR A 87 -2.38 -5.51 6.54
CA THR A 87 -3.21 -4.34 6.83
C THR A 87 -2.97 -3.89 8.26
N ILE A 88 -2.56 -2.64 8.43
CA ILE A 88 -2.46 -1.96 9.72
C ILE A 88 -3.60 -0.94 9.74
N THR A 89 -4.65 -1.30 10.47
CA THR A 89 -5.88 -0.53 10.56
C THR A 89 -5.76 0.60 11.58
N GLY A 90 -6.60 1.61 11.43
CA GLY A 90 -6.54 2.86 12.18
C GLY A 90 -6.29 4.03 11.24
N ASN A 91 -5.54 5.03 11.70
CA ASN A 91 -5.35 6.27 10.98
C ASN A 91 -3.89 6.71 10.95
N LEU A 92 -3.50 7.38 9.87
CA LEU A 92 -2.23 8.09 9.78
C LEU A 92 -2.52 9.55 9.39
N GLU A 93 -2.27 10.46 10.32
CA GLU A 93 -2.51 11.88 10.12
C GLU A 93 -1.80 12.41 8.87
N THR A 94 -2.49 13.25 8.09
CA THR A 94 -2.00 13.84 6.83
C THR A 94 -1.00 14.98 7.07
N ASN A 95 0.00 14.73 7.91
CA ASN A 95 1.02 15.69 8.34
C ASN A 95 2.44 15.12 8.24
N PHE A 96 2.61 14.03 7.48
CA PHE A 96 3.85 13.29 7.33
C PHE A 96 4.35 12.56 8.57
N ASN A 97 3.50 12.30 9.57
CA ASN A 97 3.77 11.22 10.52
C ASN A 97 4.11 9.92 9.75
N LYS A 98 4.88 9.05 10.38
CA LYS A 98 5.36 7.81 9.76
C LYS A 98 4.68 6.62 10.38
N LEU A 99 4.27 5.68 9.53
CA LEU A 99 4.02 4.31 9.95
C LEU A 99 5.26 3.50 9.63
N GLU A 100 5.94 3.07 10.68
CA GLU A 100 7.15 2.25 10.63
C GLU A 100 6.78 0.79 10.67
N VAL A 101 7.43 -0.02 9.82
CA VAL A 101 7.24 -1.46 9.80
C VAL A 101 8.61 -2.14 9.69
N PHE A 102 8.97 -2.93 10.69
CA PHE A 102 10.12 -3.83 10.61
C PHE A 102 9.65 -5.27 10.45
N ILE A 103 10.40 -6.03 9.67
CA ILE A 103 10.11 -7.43 9.37
C ILE A 103 11.32 -8.28 9.73
N ASP A 104 11.09 -9.31 10.54
CA ASP A 104 12.01 -10.42 10.81
C ASP A 104 11.45 -11.66 10.11
N SER A 105 12.16 -12.15 9.10
CA SER A 105 11.78 -13.32 8.31
C SER A 105 12.93 -14.31 8.12
N LEU A 106 14.16 -13.91 8.41
CA LEU A 106 15.37 -14.69 8.20
C LEU A 106 15.92 -15.21 9.52
N SER A 107 15.72 -16.52 9.74
CA SER A 107 16.18 -17.19 10.96
C SER A 107 17.69 -17.00 11.24
N GLY A 108 18.00 -16.36 12.37
CA GLY A 108 19.35 -16.29 12.94
C GLY A 108 20.27 -15.24 12.33
N VAL A 109 19.71 -14.32 11.54
CA VAL A 109 20.33 -13.06 11.13
C VAL A 109 19.40 -11.90 11.57
N GLY A 110 19.67 -10.66 11.17
CA GLY A 110 18.88 -9.50 11.56
C GLY A 110 19.56 -8.59 12.59
N GLN A 111 18.90 -7.47 12.87
CA GLN A 111 19.31 -6.45 13.83
C GLN A 111 18.39 -6.51 15.05
N ASP A 112 18.92 -6.88 16.22
CA ASP A 112 18.18 -6.83 17.50
C ASP A 112 18.02 -5.38 18.00
N PHE A 113 18.77 -4.44 17.44
CA PHE A 113 18.60 -3.01 17.59
C PHE A 113 19.15 -2.28 16.36
N ILE A 114 18.62 -1.10 16.07
CA ILE A 114 19.11 -0.28 14.96
C ILE A 114 20.42 0.39 15.34
N ASP A 115 21.51 -0.02 14.69
CA ASP A 115 22.80 0.67 14.69
C ASP A 115 22.99 1.36 13.34
N SER A 116 22.90 2.69 13.36
CA SER A 116 23.01 3.58 12.20
C SER A 116 24.29 3.41 11.40
N THR A 117 25.34 2.80 11.97
CA THR A 117 26.63 2.58 11.30
C THR A 117 26.67 1.30 10.46
N VAL A 118 25.71 0.39 10.63
CA VAL A 118 25.65 -0.92 9.96
C VAL A 118 24.38 -1.14 9.16
N VAL A 119 23.53 -0.12 9.00
CA VAL A 119 22.31 -0.18 8.20
C VAL A 119 22.36 0.84 7.06
N PRO A 120 21.51 0.70 6.02
CA PRO A 120 21.46 1.66 4.92
C PRO A 120 21.23 3.10 5.40
N ALA A 121 21.85 4.04 4.72
CA ALA A 121 21.64 5.46 4.93
C ALA A 121 20.58 6.03 3.97
N ALA A 122 20.05 7.21 4.31
CA ALA A 122 19.15 7.99 3.45
C ALA A 122 17.86 7.25 3.04
N VAL A 123 17.41 6.30 3.85
CA VAL A 123 16.04 5.77 3.76
C VAL A 123 15.09 6.89 4.17
N ASP A 124 14.00 7.09 3.44
CA ASP A 124 13.15 8.29 3.55
C ASP A 124 13.98 9.59 3.46
N ALA A 125 14.39 9.93 2.23
CA ALA A 125 15.14 11.16 1.99
C ALA A 125 14.36 12.44 2.36
N PHE A 126 13.07 12.35 2.70
CA PHE A 126 12.18 13.49 2.94
C PHE A 126 12.15 13.96 4.39
N CYS A 127 12.44 13.07 5.34
CA CYS A 127 12.34 13.39 6.77
C CYS A 127 13.54 14.18 7.31
N CYS A 128 14.73 13.96 6.74
CA CYS A 128 15.98 14.03 7.54
C CYS A 128 17.20 14.58 6.79
N GLY A 129 17.02 15.57 5.92
CA GLY A 129 18.14 16.27 5.27
C GLY A 129 18.12 16.29 3.75
N GLY A 130 17.17 15.60 3.12
CA GLY A 130 17.01 15.62 1.66
C GLY A 130 17.91 14.62 0.94
N PHE A 131 17.85 14.66 -0.39
CA PHE A 131 18.67 13.84 -1.27
C PHE A 131 20.16 14.13 -1.12
N GLY A 132 20.97 13.07 -1.28
CA GLY A 132 22.44 13.17 -1.26
C GLY A 132 23.04 13.36 0.13
N THR A 133 22.23 13.19 1.19
CA THR A 133 22.74 13.10 2.57
C THR A 133 22.97 11.65 2.98
N THR A 134 23.61 11.44 4.13
CA THR A 134 23.73 10.12 4.78
C THR A 134 22.81 9.99 5.99
N ASP A 135 21.96 11.00 6.22
CA ASP A 135 20.96 11.00 7.29
C ASP A 135 19.63 10.56 6.69
N GLY A 136 18.79 9.91 7.49
CA GLY A 136 17.59 9.22 7.02
C GLY A 136 16.88 8.54 8.19
N ALA A 137 15.76 7.90 7.91
CA ALA A 137 14.93 7.24 8.90
C ALA A 137 15.73 6.32 9.84
N LEU A 138 16.53 5.40 9.30
CA LEU A 138 17.32 4.47 10.11
C LEU A 138 18.43 5.15 10.94
N GLN A 139 18.96 6.30 10.50
CA GLN A 139 19.88 7.11 11.30
C GLN A 139 19.14 7.88 12.40
N ARG A 140 17.89 8.24 12.17
CA ARG A 140 17.00 8.85 13.16
C ARG A 140 16.29 7.84 14.06
N LEU A 141 16.42 6.55 13.80
CA LEU A 141 15.99 5.45 14.64
C LEU A 141 17.19 4.78 15.36
N ASP A 142 18.37 5.39 15.35
CA ASP A 142 19.57 4.84 16.00
C ASP A 142 19.33 4.56 17.49
N GLY A 143 19.64 3.34 17.91
CA GLY A 143 19.42 2.85 19.28
C GLY A 143 18.05 2.21 19.52
N LEU A 144 17.16 2.18 18.53
CA LEU A 144 15.88 1.45 18.64
C LEU A 144 16.13 -0.05 18.82
N GLY A 145 16.01 -0.57 20.04
CA GLY A 145 16.07 -2.00 20.33
C GLY A 145 14.74 -2.71 20.05
N PHE A 146 14.76 -4.02 19.79
CA PHE A 146 13.56 -4.84 19.58
C PHE A 146 13.42 -5.91 20.69
N ASP A 147 12.23 -6.50 20.78
CA ASP A 147 11.97 -7.57 21.73
C ASP A 147 12.84 -8.80 21.52
N VAL A 148 13.03 -9.54 22.61
CA VAL A 148 13.73 -10.83 22.56
C VAL A 148 13.05 -11.76 21.56
N GLY A 149 13.82 -12.18 20.56
CA GLY A 149 13.35 -13.07 19.52
C GLY A 149 12.86 -12.35 18.26
N PHE A 150 12.94 -11.03 18.20
CA PHE A 150 12.77 -10.25 16.98
C PHE A 150 14.10 -9.64 16.55
N ALA A 151 14.58 -10.01 15.36
CA ALA A 151 15.80 -9.48 14.77
C ALA A 151 15.47 -8.90 13.39
N ALA A 152 15.37 -7.57 13.27
CA ALA A 152 14.88 -6.93 12.06
C ALA A 152 15.79 -7.20 10.86
N ASP A 153 15.22 -7.74 9.78
CA ASP A 153 15.92 -7.98 8.51
C ASP A 153 15.60 -6.90 7.48
N TYR A 154 14.37 -6.40 7.51
CA TYR A 154 13.82 -5.46 6.57
C TYR A 154 13.09 -4.34 7.30
N TYR A 155 13.03 -3.19 6.65
CA TYR A 155 12.34 -2.00 7.14
C TYR A 155 11.51 -1.40 6.02
N LEU A 156 10.29 -0.98 6.33
CA LEU A 156 9.45 -0.15 5.49
C LEU A 156 9.00 1.07 6.30
N THR A 157 8.85 2.19 5.61
CA THR A 157 8.23 3.38 6.20
C THR A 157 7.27 4.01 5.22
N PHE A 158 6.12 4.41 5.75
CA PHE A 158 5.03 4.98 4.98
C PHE A 158 4.67 6.35 5.55
N SER A 159 4.34 7.28 4.66
CA SER A 159 3.96 8.63 5.07
C SER A 159 3.00 9.23 4.07
N ASN A 160 2.07 10.04 4.55
CA ASN A 160 1.13 10.73 3.69
C ASN A 160 1.02 12.21 4.06
N GLY A 161 0.73 13.05 3.08
CA GLY A 161 0.67 14.49 3.28
C GLY A 161 0.46 15.29 2.00
N SER A 162 0.50 16.60 2.15
CA SER A 162 0.44 17.57 1.05
C SER A 162 1.82 17.78 0.44
N GLU A 163 1.99 17.39 -0.81
CA GLU A 163 3.20 17.58 -1.61
C GLU A 163 3.04 18.73 -2.59
N GLU A 164 4.16 19.27 -3.09
CA GLU A 164 4.18 20.33 -4.10
C GLU A 164 5.23 20.03 -5.19
N ILE A 165 4.84 20.12 -6.45
CA ILE A 165 5.72 20.09 -7.62
C ILE A 165 5.46 21.34 -8.47
N ASN A 166 6.46 22.18 -8.74
CA ASN A 166 6.30 23.33 -9.66
C ASN A 166 5.05 24.22 -9.41
N GLY A 167 4.76 24.54 -8.14
CA GLY A 167 3.58 25.32 -7.73
C GLY A 167 2.24 24.55 -7.72
N THR A 168 2.27 23.26 -8.02
CA THR A 168 1.13 22.34 -8.01
C THR A 168 1.13 21.54 -6.71
N ASN A 169 0.08 21.69 -5.91
CA ASN A 169 -0.07 21.00 -4.63
C ASN A 169 -1.01 19.79 -4.76
N PHE A 170 -0.59 18.62 -4.28
CA PHE A 170 -1.35 17.38 -4.36
C PHE A 170 -1.21 16.56 -3.08
N TRP A 171 -2.13 15.63 -2.82
CA TRP A 171 -1.92 14.62 -1.78
C TRP A 171 -1.15 13.42 -2.36
N ALA A 172 -0.25 12.87 -1.56
CA ALA A 172 0.35 11.56 -1.82
C ALA A 172 0.56 10.77 -0.54
N ILE A 173 0.48 9.44 -0.67
CA ILE A 173 1.09 8.50 0.28
C ILE A 173 2.29 7.83 -0.39
N ASN A 174 3.39 7.74 0.32
CA ASN A 174 4.65 7.17 -0.17
C ASN A 174 5.12 6.00 0.67
N ALA A 175 5.97 5.17 0.08
CA ALA A 175 6.60 4.02 0.71
C ALA A 175 8.10 3.95 0.42
N HIS A 176 8.88 3.61 1.44
CA HIS A 176 10.30 3.31 1.33
C HIS A 176 10.60 1.96 1.96
N TYR A 177 11.70 1.34 1.54
CA TYR A 177 12.14 0.02 1.98
C TYR A 177 13.66 -0.03 2.15
N ALA A 178 14.13 -0.83 3.12
CA ALA A 178 15.55 -1.11 3.30
C ALA A 178 15.85 -2.54 3.75
N GLU A 179 16.97 -3.08 3.29
CA GLU A 179 17.58 -4.33 3.79
C GLU A 179 18.63 -4.03 4.87
N LEU A 180 18.47 -4.61 6.05
CA LEU A 180 19.28 -4.27 7.22
C LEU A 180 20.52 -5.18 7.40
N ASN A 181 20.57 -6.31 6.70
CA ASN A 181 21.61 -7.32 6.90
C ASN A 181 22.90 -7.11 6.09
N ASN A 182 22.91 -6.14 5.18
CA ASN A 182 23.96 -5.95 4.20
C ASN A 182 24.88 -4.74 4.50
N GLY A 183 24.88 -4.27 5.74
CA GLY A 183 25.66 -3.10 6.13
C GLY A 183 25.08 -1.81 5.55
N PRO A 184 25.88 -0.73 5.51
CA PRO A 184 25.53 0.51 4.80
C PRO A 184 25.30 0.35 3.30
N SER A 185 25.64 -0.81 2.74
CA SER A 185 25.43 -1.16 1.33
C SER A 185 24.14 -1.95 1.10
N GLY A 186 23.32 -2.16 2.13
CA GLY A 186 22.01 -2.78 1.97
C GLY A 186 21.13 -1.99 1.02
N ARG A 187 20.29 -2.71 0.29
CA ARG A 187 19.40 -2.11 -0.70
C ARG A 187 18.47 -1.13 0.01
N ASN A 188 18.38 0.10 -0.51
CA ASN A 188 17.46 1.15 -0.09
C ASN A 188 16.61 1.51 -1.31
N VAL A 189 15.29 1.43 -1.18
CA VAL A 189 14.34 1.60 -2.27
C VAL A 189 13.31 2.64 -1.86
N SER A 190 13.27 3.76 -2.56
CA SER A 190 12.09 4.64 -2.60
C SER A 190 11.08 3.96 -3.52
N ALA A 191 10.11 3.22 -2.97
CA ALA A 191 9.29 2.30 -3.76
C ALA A 191 8.30 3.02 -4.68
N GLY A 192 7.65 4.08 -4.21
CA GLY A 192 6.67 4.80 -5.02
C GLY A 192 5.61 5.48 -4.18
N VAL A 193 4.58 5.94 -4.89
CA VAL A 193 3.46 6.69 -4.30
C VAL A 193 2.12 6.25 -4.83
N GLN A 194 1.08 6.61 -4.08
CA GLN A 194 -0.28 6.74 -4.60
C GLN A 194 -0.78 8.16 -4.47
N PHE A 195 -1.56 8.58 -5.46
CA PHE A 195 -2.18 9.90 -5.49
C PHE A 195 -3.69 9.85 -5.23
N ALA A 196 -4.24 8.68 -4.92
CA ALA A 196 -5.62 8.43 -4.57
C ALA A 196 -5.72 7.32 -3.50
N PRO A 197 -6.79 7.31 -2.68
CA PRO A 197 -6.98 6.28 -1.66
C PRO A 197 -7.39 4.93 -2.28
N LEU A 198 -7.55 3.91 -1.45
CA LEU A 198 -8.06 2.59 -1.84
C LEU A 198 -7.20 1.85 -2.87
N GLY A 199 -5.94 2.24 -3.02
CA GLY A 199 -5.07 1.59 -3.99
C GLY A 199 -5.38 1.92 -5.45
N ILE A 200 -6.37 2.78 -5.73
CA ILE A 200 -6.84 2.94 -7.10
C ILE A 200 -5.78 3.64 -7.96
N PRO A 201 -5.57 3.19 -9.21
CA PRO A 201 -4.59 3.79 -10.10
C PRO A 201 -5.17 5.09 -10.64
N SER A 202 -5.19 6.15 -9.85
CA SER A 202 -5.78 7.43 -10.23
C SER A 202 -5.07 8.56 -9.50
N VAL A 203 -5.21 9.76 -10.05
CA VAL A 203 -4.83 10.98 -9.36
C VAL A 203 -6.09 11.65 -8.86
N LEU A 204 -6.09 12.06 -7.59
CA LEU A 204 -7.17 12.89 -7.04
C LEU A 204 -7.21 14.23 -7.76
N ARG A 205 -8.40 14.60 -8.23
CA ARG A 205 -8.64 15.85 -8.95
C ARG A 205 -9.81 16.58 -8.34
N ALA A 206 -9.72 17.90 -8.31
CA ALA A 206 -10.88 18.73 -8.08
C ALA A 206 -11.91 18.52 -9.21
N THR A 207 -13.18 18.60 -8.85
CA THR A 207 -14.25 18.54 -9.84
C THR A 207 -14.28 19.83 -10.64
N ASN A 208 -14.07 19.71 -11.94
CA ASN A 208 -14.64 20.67 -12.86
C ASN A 208 -16.12 20.32 -12.96
N ALA A 209 -16.85 20.88 -12.00
CA ALA A 209 -18.27 20.60 -11.82
C ALA A 209 -19.09 21.16 -12.99
N SER A 210 -18.50 22.11 -13.71
CA SER A 210 -19.04 22.79 -14.88
C SER A 210 -18.66 22.14 -16.21
N ASP A 211 -17.79 21.12 -16.22
CA ASP A 211 -17.52 20.27 -17.38
C ASP A 211 -18.65 19.25 -17.50
N PHE A 212 -19.73 19.67 -18.14
CA PHE A 212 -20.98 18.92 -18.27
C PHE A 212 -20.96 17.98 -19.47
N ASN A 213 -20.16 18.29 -20.51
CA ASN A 213 -20.04 17.46 -21.71
C ASN A 213 -18.86 16.47 -21.65
N GLU A 214 -18.07 16.50 -20.56
CA GLU A 214 -16.94 15.63 -20.27
C GLU A 214 -15.83 15.69 -21.35
N ASP A 215 -15.63 16.87 -21.94
CA ASP A 215 -14.61 17.09 -22.97
C ASP A 215 -13.29 17.64 -22.43
N PHE A 216 -13.14 17.63 -21.11
CA PHE A 216 -11.98 18.10 -20.35
C PHE A 216 -11.82 19.62 -20.31
N GLY A 217 -12.77 20.39 -20.86
CA GLY A 217 -12.85 21.84 -20.72
C GLY A 217 -14.03 22.30 -19.87
N THR A 218 -14.03 23.57 -19.47
CA THR A 218 -15.28 24.30 -19.20
C THR A 218 -15.36 25.46 -20.15
N ASP A 219 -16.17 25.30 -21.19
CA ASP A 219 -16.22 26.24 -22.28
C ASP A 219 -17.65 26.53 -22.76
N GLY A 220 -17.77 26.99 -24.01
CA GLY A 220 -19.07 27.29 -24.60
C GLY A 220 -19.95 26.06 -24.83
N GLY A 221 -19.35 24.87 -24.94
CA GLY A 221 -20.03 23.58 -24.98
C GLY A 221 -20.74 23.29 -23.66
N ASP A 222 -20.07 23.52 -22.55
CA ASP A 222 -20.66 23.38 -21.22
C ASP A 222 -21.70 24.45 -20.93
N PHE A 223 -21.44 25.69 -21.32
CA PHE A 223 -22.43 26.75 -21.21
C PHE A 223 -23.71 26.38 -21.95
N LEU A 224 -23.57 25.77 -23.13
CA LEU A 224 -24.68 25.30 -23.92
C LEU A 224 -25.43 24.15 -23.21
N THR A 225 -24.71 23.23 -22.57
CA THR A 225 -25.31 22.17 -21.74
C THR A 225 -26.12 22.76 -20.57
N TRP A 226 -25.54 23.69 -19.80
CA TRP A 226 -26.25 24.41 -18.75
C TRP A 226 -27.48 25.18 -19.26
N GLN A 227 -27.35 25.89 -20.39
CA GLN A 227 -28.47 26.61 -21.00
C GLN A 227 -29.61 25.68 -21.40
N GLN A 228 -29.29 24.46 -21.84
CA GLN A 228 -30.29 23.46 -22.22
C GLN A 228 -30.98 22.86 -21.00
N GLY A 229 -30.28 22.69 -19.88
CA GLY A 229 -30.87 22.21 -18.64
C GLY A 229 -31.57 23.26 -17.80
N PHE A 230 -31.30 24.56 -17.98
CA PHE A 230 -31.81 25.61 -17.09
C PHE A 230 -33.32 25.48 -16.76
N GLY A 231 -33.62 25.25 -15.48
CA GLY A 231 -34.97 25.10 -14.95
C GLY A 231 -35.66 23.75 -15.23
N THR A 232 -35.00 22.81 -15.89
CA THR A 232 -35.55 21.48 -16.23
C THR A 232 -34.63 20.29 -15.95
N GLY A 233 -33.31 20.50 -15.99
CA GLY A 233 -32.31 19.50 -15.68
C GLY A 233 -32.13 19.32 -14.18
N ALA A 234 -31.60 18.16 -13.80
CA ALA A 234 -31.37 17.78 -12.41
C ALA A 234 -30.08 16.97 -12.22
N THR A 235 -29.23 16.89 -13.24
CA THR A 235 -28.00 16.10 -13.24
C THR A 235 -26.84 16.90 -13.82
N LYS A 236 -25.62 16.52 -13.48
CA LYS A 236 -24.40 17.18 -13.98
C LYS A 236 -24.37 17.29 -15.50
N SER A 237 -24.64 16.21 -16.24
CA SER A 237 -24.64 16.23 -17.71
C SER A 237 -25.80 17.04 -18.32
N GLU A 238 -26.74 17.51 -17.50
CA GLU A 238 -27.77 18.46 -17.87
C GLU A 238 -27.42 19.90 -17.44
N GLY A 239 -26.36 20.12 -16.67
CA GLY A 239 -25.91 21.45 -16.25
C GLY A 239 -25.90 21.71 -14.74
N ASP A 240 -26.12 20.70 -13.89
CA ASP A 240 -26.16 20.85 -12.42
C ASP A 240 -24.74 20.75 -11.84
N ALA A 241 -24.07 21.89 -11.73
CA ALA A 241 -22.69 22.00 -11.27
C ALA A 241 -22.56 21.97 -9.75
N ASP A 242 -23.57 22.42 -9.00
CA ASP A 242 -23.54 22.36 -7.54
C ASP A 242 -24.21 21.11 -6.93
N ASN A 243 -24.73 20.24 -7.80
CA ASN A 243 -25.41 18.99 -7.47
C ASN A 243 -26.60 19.21 -6.53
N SER A 244 -27.30 20.33 -6.70
CA SER A 244 -28.50 20.69 -5.93
C SER A 244 -29.76 19.94 -6.40
N GLY A 245 -29.66 19.22 -7.53
CA GLY A 245 -30.79 18.58 -8.21
C GLY A 245 -31.59 19.56 -9.08
N THR A 246 -31.08 20.76 -9.33
CA THR A 246 -31.72 21.79 -10.17
C THR A 246 -30.68 22.60 -10.92
N VAL A 247 -30.83 22.72 -12.25
CA VAL A 247 -29.98 23.59 -13.06
C VAL A 247 -30.47 25.04 -13.01
N ASP A 248 -29.77 25.92 -12.30
CA ASP A 248 -30.13 27.32 -12.11
C ASP A 248 -28.94 28.31 -12.17
N GLY A 249 -29.15 29.53 -11.66
CA GLY A 249 -28.15 30.59 -11.69
C GLY A 249 -26.94 30.33 -10.79
N THR A 250 -27.04 29.41 -9.84
CA THR A 250 -25.97 28.97 -8.95
C THR A 250 -24.96 28.13 -9.75
N ASP A 251 -25.43 27.21 -10.59
CA ASP A 251 -24.59 26.44 -11.51
C ASP A 251 -23.90 27.32 -12.53
N LEU A 252 -24.61 28.33 -13.05
CA LEU A 252 -23.98 29.34 -13.91
C LEU A 252 -22.88 30.09 -13.17
N GLY A 253 -23.04 30.32 -11.87
CA GLY A 253 -22.00 30.90 -11.02
C GLY A 253 -20.76 30.01 -10.99
N VAL A 254 -20.94 28.69 -10.80
CA VAL A 254 -19.85 27.71 -10.85
C VAL A 254 -19.19 27.67 -12.23
N TRP A 255 -19.98 27.59 -13.31
CA TRP A 255 -19.49 27.66 -14.69
C TRP A 255 -18.75 28.95 -14.97
N THR A 256 -19.22 30.09 -14.46
CA THR A 256 -18.55 31.39 -14.66
C THR A 256 -17.19 31.41 -13.96
N THR A 257 -17.07 30.79 -12.79
CA THR A 257 -15.81 30.63 -12.07
C THR A 257 -14.87 29.66 -12.77
N GLN A 258 -15.40 28.61 -13.39
CA GLN A 258 -14.64 27.57 -14.08
C GLN A 258 -14.47 27.85 -15.59
N TYR A 259 -15.05 28.92 -16.15
CA TYR A 259 -14.99 29.19 -17.58
C TYR A 259 -13.56 29.42 -18.08
N GLY A 260 -13.16 28.63 -19.07
CA GLY A 260 -11.81 28.62 -19.63
C GLY A 260 -10.85 27.70 -18.88
N THR A 261 -11.29 26.93 -17.88
CA THR A 261 -10.47 25.84 -17.34
C THR A 261 -10.39 24.74 -18.40
N ASP A 262 -9.18 24.49 -18.88
CA ASP A 262 -8.84 23.36 -19.73
C ASP A 262 -8.02 22.41 -18.86
N ARG A 263 -8.47 21.16 -18.74
CA ARG A 263 -7.75 20.11 -18.01
C ARG A 263 -6.64 19.50 -18.85
N SER A 264 -6.16 20.22 -19.87
CA SER A 264 -4.81 20.10 -20.39
C SER A 264 -3.77 20.38 -19.29
N LEU A 265 -3.66 19.50 -18.29
CA LEU A 265 -2.63 19.43 -17.23
C LEU A 265 -2.36 20.70 -16.39
N ASP A 266 -3.01 21.83 -16.69
CA ASP A 266 -2.50 23.14 -16.30
C ASP A 266 -3.16 23.70 -15.04
N ASN A 267 -4.23 23.13 -14.46
CA ASN A 267 -4.92 23.77 -13.32
C ASN A 267 -5.75 22.90 -12.36
N ASP A 268 -5.68 21.57 -12.40
CA ASP A 268 -6.49 20.73 -11.49
C ASP A 268 -5.63 20.01 -10.45
N PHE A 269 -5.66 20.50 -9.20
CA PHE A 269 -4.88 19.91 -8.11
C PHE A 269 -5.71 19.78 -6.84
N PHE A 270 -5.34 18.83 -5.97
CA PHE A 270 -6.06 18.53 -4.74
C PHE A 270 -5.18 18.78 -3.51
N VAL A 271 -5.58 19.69 -2.62
CA VAL A 271 -4.87 19.94 -1.35
C VAL A 271 -5.76 19.57 -0.17
N PRO A 272 -5.34 18.67 0.74
CA PRO A 272 -6.01 18.52 2.02
C PRO A 272 -5.81 19.81 2.86
N PHE A 273 -6.88 20.44 3.33
CA PHE A 273 -6.81 21.50 4.35
C PHE A 273 -7.76 21.20 5.51
N ASP A 274 -7.44 21.71 6.71
CA ASP A 274 -8.22 21.71 7.97
C ASP A 274 -9.73 21.39 7.79
N GLY A 275 -10.08 20.09 7.81
CA GLY A 275 -11.43 19.58 7.52
C GLY A 275 -11.57 18.59 6.35
N GLY A 276 -10.47 18.29 5.64
CA GLY A 276 -10.39 17.26 4.58
C GLY A 276 -11.00 17.67 3.23
N PRO A 277 -10.89 16.83 2.18
CA PRO A 277 -11.72 17.00 0.99
C PRO A 277 -13.19 17.05 1.41
N ASN A 278 -13.98 17.95 0.83
CA ASN A 278 -15.42 17.72 0.87
C ASN A 278 -15.72 16.57 -0.12
N SER A 279 -16.68 15.69 0.17
CA SER A 279 -17.03 14.56 -0.72
C SER A 279 -17.45 14.98 -2.14
N ALA A 280 -17.77 16.26 -2.34
CA ALA A 280 -18.03 16.83 -3.65
C ALA A 280 -16.74 17.17 -4.45
N THR A 281 -15.56 17.04 -3.85
CA THR A 281 -14.23 17.33 -4.45
C THR A 281 -13.33 16.10 -4.60
N GLN A 282 -13.80 14.92 -4.19
CA GLN A 282 -13.11 13.64 -4.36
C GLN A 282 -13.48 13.02 -5.71
N LEU A 283 -12.87 13.45 -6.83
CA LEU A 283 -13.05 12.72 -8.09
C LEU A 283 -11.74 12.08 -8.56
N PRO A 284 -11.67 10.75 -8.65
CA PRO A 284 -10.61 10.10 -9.41
C PRO A 284 -10.78 10.40 -10.90
N LEU A 285 -9.70 10.27 -11.65
CA LEU A 285 -9.75 10.15 -13.11
C LEU A 285 -10.72 9.02 -13.49
N GLN A 286 -11.80 9.33 -14.25
CA GLN A 286 -12.80 8.33 -14.64
C GLN A 286 -12.21 7.14 -15.43
N SER A 287 -11.05 7.30 -16.07
CA SER A 287 -10.34 6.25 -16.81
C SER A 287 -9.14 5.64 -16.08
N GLY A 288 -8.78 6.14 -14.90
CA GLY A 288 -7.53 5.78 -14.21
C GLY A 288 -6.25 6.12 -14.97
N LEU A 289 -5.12 5.92 -14.31
CA LEU A 289 -3.77 5.91 -14.86
C LEU A 289 -3.59 4.62 -15.67
N PRO A 290 -3.39 4.69 -17.00
CA PRO A 290 -3.42 3.52 -17.88
C PRO A 290 -2.27 2.56 -17.57
N GLY A 291 -2.57 1.27 -17.52
CA GLY A 291 -1.57 0.22 -17.32
C GLY A 291 -1.20 -0.06 -15.86
N LEU A 292 -1.73 0.72 -14.91
CA LEU A 292 -1.67 0.40 -13.49
C LEU A 292 -2.96 -0.29 -13.07
N SER A 293 -2.82 -1.31 -12.24
CA SER A 293 -3.90 -2.00 -11.53
C SER A 293 -4.00 -1.45 -10.10
N GLN A 294 -5.10 -1.75 -9.43
CA GLN A 294 -5.27 -1.41 -8.02
C GLN A 294 -4.12 -1.99 -7.18
N GLY A 295 -3.60 -1.20 -6.25
CA GLY A 295 -2.43 -1.52 -5.42
C GLY A 295 -1.10 -1.11 -6.03
N GLN A 296 -0.99 -1.03 -7.36
CA GLN A 296 0.30 -0.71 -7.99
C GLN A 296 0.72 0.73 -7.72
N LEU A 297 1.96 0.91 -7.30
CA LEU A 297 2.54 2.22 -7.06
C LEU A 297 2.86 2.96 -8.36
N VAL A 298 2.74 4.28 -8.30
CA VAL A 298 3.32 5.17 -9.30
C VAL A 298 4.82 5.34 -8.98
N ASP A 299 5.67 5.07 -9.97
CA ASP A 299 7.12 5.21 -9.89
C ASP A 299 7.70 5.84 -11.18
N ARG A 300 9.01 6.10 -11.20
CA ARG A 300 9.70 6.72 -12.34
C ARG A 300 9.57 5.92 -13.64
N ASN A 301 9.53 4.59 -13.55
CA ASN A 301 9.41 3.75 -14.75
C ASN A 301 8.03 3.89 -15.38
N TYR A 302 6.99 3.94 -14.54
CA TYR A 302 5.64 4.24 -14.98
C TYR A 302 5.57 5.62 -15.61
N ALA A 303 6.05 6.66 -14.90
CA ALA A 303 6.00 8.04 -15.35
C ALA A 303 6.68 8.23 -16.72
N LEU A 304 7.90 7.71 -16.89
CA LEU A 304 8.66 7.77 -18.15
C LEU A 304 8.13 6.83 -19.25
N GLY A 305 7.24 5.90 -18.89
CA GLY A 305 6.65 4.91 -19.79
C GLY A 305 5.21 5.26 -20.13
N ALA A 306 4.26 4.53 -19.54
CA ALA A 306 2.83 4.70 -19.79
C ALA A 306 2.28 6.05 -19.28
N GLY A 307 2.95 6.64 -18.28
CA GLY A 307 2.66 7.97 -17.76
C GLY A 307 3.06 9.11 -18.70
N GLY A 308 3.84 8.83 -19.75
CA GLY A 308 4.15 9.77 -20.85
C GLY A 308 5.14 10.87 -20.52
N CYS A 309 5.59 11.00 -19.28
CA CYS A 309 6.52 12.05 -18.85
C CYS A 309 7.80 12.02 -19.69
N THR A 310 8.27 13.21 -20.07
CA THR A 310 9.63 13.37 -20.56
C THR A 310 10.61 13.10 -19.42
N ALA A 311 11.82 12.64 -19.79
CA ALA A 311 12.91 12.52 -18.83
C ALA A 311 13.60 13.85 -18.52
N ALA A 312 13.09 14.96 -19.09
CA ALA A 312 13.58 16.31 -18.83
C ALA A 312 12.67 16.92 -17.77
N ASP A 313 13.29 17.55 -16.81
CA ASP A 313 12.91 17.66 -15.41
C ASP A 313 12.79 19.12 -14.98
N ASP A 314 12.53 20.02 -15.93
CA ASP A 314 12.20 21.43 -15.70
C ASP A 314 11.08 21.95 -16.62
N ASP A 315 10.46 21.07 -17.41
CA ASP A 315 9.48 21.47 -18.42
C ASP A 315 8.05 21.61 -17.88
N GLY A 316 7.87 21.38 -16.58
CA GLY A 316 6.61 21.55 -15.86
C GLY A 316 5.58 20.47 -16.17
N GLY A 317 6.05 19.22 -16.26
CA GLY A 317 5.25 18.04 -16.51
C GLY A 317 4.96 17.80 -18.00
N ALA A 318 5.83 18.24 -18.91
CA ALA A 318 5.59 18.03 -20.33
C ALA A 318 5.60 16.53 -20.66
N GLY A 319 4.66 16.12 -21.50
CA GLY A 319 4.44 14.71 -21.85
C GLY A 319 3.73 13.89 -20.77
N CYS A 320 3.80 14.27 -19.50
CA CYS A 320 3.09 13.57 -18.44
C CYS A 320 1.58 13.59 -18.69
N ILE A 321 0.88 12.48 -18.47
CA ILE A 321 -0.59 12.43 -18.53
C ILE A 321 -1.26 13.05 -17.29
N ALA A 322 -0.48 13.31 -16.25
CA ALA A 322 -0.85 14.01 -15.03
C ALA A 322 0.41 14.67 -14.46
N ARG A 323 0.33 15.93 -14.03
CA ARG A 323 1.50 16.71 -13.58
C ARG A 323 2.17 16.09 -12.35
N GLU A 324 1.40 15.48 -11.45
CA GLU A 324 1.90 14.79 -10.25
C GLU A 324 2.84 13.63 -10.59
N LEU A 325 2.79 13.08 -11.81
CA LEU A 325 3.75 12.06 -12.25
C LEU A 325 5.19 12.60 -12.35
N GLU A 326 5.37 13.92 -12.44
CA GLU A 326 6.69 14.56 -12.36
C GLU A 326 7.34 14.31 -10.99
N PHE A 327 6.53 14.20 -9.93
CA PHE A 327 6.99 13.98 -8.56
C PHE A 327 7.88 12.74 -8.41
N VAL A 328 7.57 11.67 -9.15
CA VAL A 328 8.28 10.40 -9.03
C VAL A 328 9.57 10.34 -9.84
N LEU A 329 9.85 11.34 -10.68
CA LEU A 329 11.03 11.36 -11.54
C LEU A 329 12.34 11.49 -10.74
N PRO A 330 13.49 11.13 -11.34
CA PRO A 330 14.80 11.37 -10.74
C PRO A 330 15.08 12.85 -10.51
N VAL A 331 15.92 13.15 -9.51
CA VAL A 331 16.46 14.51 -9.31
C VAL A 331 17.33 14.89 -10.51
N ASP A 332 17.08 16.04 -11.12
CA ASP A 332 17.89 16.53 -12.25
C ASP A 332 19.33 16.80 -11.83
N SER A 333 20.24 16.37 -12.68
CA SER A 333 21.62 16.85 -12.70
C SER A 333 21.76 18.39 -12.86
N ASN A 334 20.84 19.10 -13.51
CA ASN A 334 20.84 20.55 -13.65
C ASN A 334 20.05 21.29 -12.54
N ASP A 335 19.27 20.56 -11.75
CA ASP A 335 18.65 21.01 -10.49
C ASP A 335 19.22 20.23 -9.28
N PRO A 336 20.50 20.42 -8.94
CA PRO A 336 21.13 19.73 -7.81
C PRO A 336 20.55 20.14 -6.45
N THR A 337 19.70 21.17 -6.41
CA THR A 337 18.96 21.59 -5.21
C THR A 337 17.64 20.87 -5.03
N ASN A 338 17.20 20.11 -6.05
CA ASN A 338 15.88 19.50 -6.11
C ASN A 338 14.77 20.52 -5.82
N ALA A 339 14.88 21.72 -6.41
CA ALA A 339 13.92 22.80 -6.25
C ALA A 339 12.51 22.42 -6.72
N LEU A 340 12.41 21.44 -7.61
CA LEU A 340 11.12 20.93 -8.10
C LEU A 340 10.53 19.82 -7.22
N ASN A 341 11.23 19.32 -6.21
CA ASN A 341 10.77 18.20 -5.37
C ASN A 341 10.59 16.87 -6.13
N HIS A 342 11.54 16.49 -6.98
CA HIS A 342 11.61 15.16 -7.56
C HIS A 342 12.01 14.14 -6.50
N ARG A 343 11.45 12.92 -6.57
CA ARG A 343 11.61 11.92 -5.52
C ARG A 343 12.44 10.69 -5.88
N ASP A 344 12.72 10.49 -7.16
CA ASP A 344 13.42 9.33 -7.70
C ASP A 344 12.84 7.97 -7.25
N PHE A 345 11.50 7.88 -7.23
CA PHE A 345 10.83 6.64 -6.84
C PHE A 345 11.01 5.56 -7.90
N ASN A 346 11.36 4.35 -7.50
CA ASN A 346 11.54 3.19 -8.38
C ASN A 346 11.12 1.91 -7.67
N ASN A 347 10.02 1.30 -8.10
CA ASN A 347 9.47 0.13 -7.42
C ASN A 347 10.19 -1.17 -7.85
N GLU A 348 11.43 -1.34 -7.43
CA GLU A 348 12.23 -2.55 -7.75
C GLU A 348 11.85 -3.78 -6.92
N ILE A 349 11.03 -3.59 -5.88
CA ILE A 349 10.59 -4.62 -4.94
C ILE A 349 9.14 -5.07 -5.21
N ASP A 350 8.52 -4.55 -6.27
CA ASP A 350 7.13 -4.84 -6.62
C ASP A 350 6.16 -4.63 -5.44
N LEU A 351 6.36 -3.60 -4.62
CA LEU A 351 5.48 -3.27 -3.50
C LEU A 351 4.12 -2.82 -4.04
N GLU A 352 3.04 -3.33 -3.45
CA GLU A 352 1.69 -2.77 -3.64
C GLU A 352 1.27 -2.04 -2.36
N LEU A 353 0.46 -0.99 -2.51
CA LEU A 353 0.01 -0.14 -1.41
C LEU A 353 -1.45 0.24 -1.62
N ALA A 354 -2.21 0.38 -0.55
CA ALA A 354 -3.46 1.09 -0.50
C ALA A 354 -3.61 1.80 0.84
N PHE A 355 -4.46 2.81 0.86
CA PHE A 355 -4.70 3.61 2.04
C PHE A 355 -6.17 4.00 2.12
N ASP A 356 -6.80 3.67 3.23
CA ASP A 356 -8.15 4.11 3.60
C ASP A 356 -8.14 4.69 5.01
N ASN A 357 -8.01 6.00 5.09
CA ASN A 357 -8.00 6.76 6.33
C ASN A 357 -9.41 7.06 6.88
N SER A 358 -10.47 6.41 6.37
CA SER A 358 -11.86 6.76 6.70
C SER A 358 -12.33 6.29 8.07
N ASN A 359 -11.47 5.62 8.86
CA ASN A 359 -11.81 5.23 10.21
C ASN A 359 -12.08 6.46 11.10
N ILE A 360 -13.21 6.41 11.82
CA ILE A 360 -13.62 7.37 12.87
C ILE A 360 -13.98 6.65 14.18
N ALA A 361 -13.81 5.33 14.21
CA ALA A 361 -13.80 4.52 15.42
C ALA A 361 -12.34 4.35 15.85
N GLY A 362 -12.00 3.29 16.59
CA GLY A 362 -10.63 3.05 17.04
C GLY A 362 -10.48 3.28 18.54
N VAL A 363 -9.29 3.68 18.97
CA VAL A 363 -9.00 3.97 20.38
C VAL A 363 -9.41 5.40 20.76
N GLY A 364 -9.16 5.81 22.01
CA GLY A 364 -9.35 7.20 22.43
C GLY A 364 -8.10 8.05 22.30
N GLY A 365 -8.28 9.34 22.06
CA GLY A 365 -7.20 10.30 21.81
C GLY A 365 -6.62 10.94 23.08
N ALA A 366 -6.70 10.23 24.20
CA ALA A 366 -6.33 10.73 25.53
C ALA A 366 -5.05 10.05 26.07
N ASP A 367 -4.41 10.67 27.05
CA ASP A 367 -3.24 10.10 27.74
C ASP A 367 -3.61 8.72 28.36
N PRO A 368 -2.76 7.67 28.27
CA PRO A 368 -3.14 6.26 28.16
C PRO A 368 -3.45 5.60 29.51
N SER A 369 -4.44 6.17 30.19
CA SER A 369 -4.97 5.63 31.43
C SER A 369 -6.36 5.01 31.24
N THR A 370 -6.87 5.04 30.01
CA THR A 370 -8.18 4.53 29.62
C THR A 370 -8.03 3.63 28.41
N PHE A 371 -8.76 2.51 28.41
CA PHE A 371 -8.97 1.66 27.24
C PHE A 371 -10.37 2.04 26.75
N THR A 372 -10.44 3.00 25.85
CA THR A 372 -11.71 3.48 25.31
C THR A 372 -11.76 3.24 23.81
N GLY A 373 -12.97 3.04 23.30
CA GLY A 373 -13.17 2.84 21.87
C GLY A 373 -13.61 1.43 21.49
N ASP A 374 -13.42 1.10 20.23
CA ASP A 374 -13.87 -0.13 19.57
C ASP A 374 -12.87 -0.57 18.48
N PRO A 375 -11.57 -0.71 18.81
CA PRO A 375 -10.52 -1.02 17.85
C PRO A 375 -10.77 -2.36 17.14
N GLU A 376 -11.44 -3.32 17.79
CA GLU A 376 -11.77 -4.62 17.19
C GLU A 376 -12.66 -4.55 15.94
N ASN A 377 -13.37 -3.44 15.72
CA ASN A 377 -14.25 -3.24 14.57
C ASN A 377 -13.64 -2.34 13.49
N VAL A 378 -12.42 -1.83 13.70
CA VAL A 378 -11.72 -1.02 12.70
C VAL A 378 -11.06 -1.93 11.67
N ILE A 379 -11.45 -1.77 10.41
CA ILE A 379 -10.98 -2.62 9.30
C ILE A 379 -10.29 -1.83 8.19
N THR A 380 -10.26 -0.50 8.26
CA THR A 380 -9.62 0.35 7.25
C THR A 380 -8.30 0.91 7.77
N GLY A 381 -7.33 1.15 6.89
CA GLY A 381 -6.07 1.81 7.22
C GLY A 381 -5.04 1.71 6.10
N LEU A 382 -3.79 1.50 6.48
CA LEU A 382 -2.71 1.25 5.52
C LEU A 382 -2.63 -0.23 5.19
N GLU A 383 -2.66 -0.56 3.90
CA GLU A 383 -2.50 -1.92 3.40
C GLU A 383 -1.36 -1.99 2.41
N PHE A 384 -0.49 -2.99 2.53
CA PHE A 384 0.55 -3.23 1.55
C PHE A 384 0.77 -4.71 1.28
N SER A 385 1.37 -5.00 0.13
CA SER A 385 1.85 -6.34 -0.17
C SER A 385 3.25 -6.32 -0.75
N ILE A 386 4.06 -7.29 -0.37
CA ILE A 386 5.43 -7.46 -0.87
C ILE A 386 5.68 -8.93 -1.22
N PRO A 387 6.36 -9.24 -2.35
CA PRO A 387 6.73 -10.61 -2.67
C PRO A 387 7.61 -11.23 -1.59
N LEU A 388 7.41 -12.53 -1.33
CA LEU A 388 8.21 -13.24 -0.34
C LEU A 388 9.71 -13.29 -0.73
N GLU A 389 10.04 -13.30 -2.03
CA GLU A 389 11.43 -13.25 -2.48
C GLU A 389 12.17 -11.97 -2.07
N GLU A 390 11.47 -10.84 -1.94
CA GLU A 390 12.05 -9.58 -1.47
C GLU A 390 12.31 -9.60 0.03
N LEU A 391 11.66 -10.51 0.76
CA LEU A 391 11.91 -10.81 2.17
C LEU A 391 12.89 -11.98 2.35
N GLY A 392 13.66 -12.31 1.30
CA GLY A 392 14.67 -13.36 1.32
C GLY A 392 14.10 -14.77 1.46
N LEU A 393 12.78 -14.92 1.29
CA LEU A 393 12.08 -16.19 1.39
C LEU A 393 11.89 -16.79 -0.01
N ALA A 394 12.15 -18.09 -0.15
CA ALA A 394 11.88 -18.76 -1.40
C ALA A 394 10.35 -18.82 -1.63
N ALA A 395 9.89 -18.35 -2.81
CA ALA A 395 8.48 -18.38 -3.24
C ALA A 395 7.85 -19.79 -3.27
N THR A 396 8.62 -20.86 -3.03
CA THR A 396 8.09 -22.21 -2.80
C THR A 396 8.89 -22.90 -1.70
N GLY A 397 8.21 -23.45 -0.70
CA GLY A 397 8.86 -24.33 0.29
C GLY A 397 9.42 -23.65 1.54
N PHE A 398 9.09 -22.37 1.77
CA PHE A 398 9.37 -21.75 3.07
C PHE A 398 8.55 -22.43 4.17
N SER A 399 9.20 -22.66 5.30
CA SER A 399 8.56 -22.99 6.57
C SER A 399 9.25 -22.16 7.64
N GLY A 400 8.57 -21.15 8.13
CA GLY A 400 9.07 -20.25 9.15
C GLY A 400 8.01 -19.21 9.48
N ASP A 401 8.23 -18.54 10.59
CA ASP A 401 7.41 -17.44 11.04
C ASP A 401 7.91 -16.16 10.36
N ILE A 402 7.01 -15.31 9.88
CA ILE A 402 7.34 -13.91 9.56
C ILE A 402 6.84 -13.08 10.73
N LYS A 403 7.72 -12.30 11.36
CA LYS A 403 7.34 -11.40 12.44
C LYS A 403 7.33 -9.98 11.93
N ILE A 404 6.36 -9.22 12.41
CA ILE A 404 6.17 -7.83 12.00
C ILE A 404 6.05 -7.00 13.26
N THR A 405 6.91 -5.99 13.42
CA THR A 405 6.66 -4.90 14.35
C THR A 405 6.25 -3.65 13.58
N ALA A 406 5.17 -3.00 13.99
CA ALA A 406 4.71 -1.75 13.39
C ALA A 406 4.38 -0.72 14.45
N PHE A 407 4.72 0.54 14.22
CA PHE A 407 4.41 1.64 15.14
C PHE A 407 4.41 2.99 14.41
N ILE A 408 3.84 4.00 15.05
CA ILE A 408 3.77 5.35 14.49
C ILE A 408 4.82 6.25 15.13
N ASN A 409 5.44 7.12 14.34
CA ASN A 409 6.25 8.21 14.85
C ASN A 409 6.02 9.54 14.11
N GLY A 410 6.62 10.62 14.61
CA GLY A 410 6.54 11.95 14.04
C GLY A 410 7.33 12.11 12.74
N THR A 411 7.06 13.17 11.97
CA THR A 411 7.68 13.44 10.66
C THR A 411 9.20 13.32 10.63
N GLY A 412 9.90 13.70 11.70
CA GLY A 412 11.36 13.64 11.80
C GLY A 412 11.91 12.35 12.39
N HIS A 413 11.08 11.31 12.57
CA HIS A 413 11.37 10.08 13.32
C HIS A 413 11.83 10.34 14.77
N ASP A 414 11.44 11.49 15.34
CA ASP A 414 11.93 12.01 16.61
C ASP A 414 10.87 11.98 17.72
N PHE A 415 9.69 11.41 17.44
CA PHE A 415 8.61 11.26 18.40
C PHE A 415 7.89 9.92 18.23
N VAL A 416 7.95 8.98 19.17
CA VAL A 416 7.38 7.62 19.04
C VAL A 416 6.06 7.48 19.80
N ALA A 417 5.05 6.92 19.13
CA ALA A 417 3.74 6.59 19.71
C ALA A 417 3.83 5.43 20.72
N ASN A 418 2.81 5.29 21.54
CA ASN A 418 2.69 4.20 22.51
C ASN A 418 2.09 2.91 21.96
N GLN A 419 1.61 2.92 20.71
CA GLN A 419 0.97 1.79 20.06
C GLN A 419 1.97 1.05 19.17
N PHE A 420 1.99 -0.27 19.31
CA PHE A 420 2.79 -1.18 18.49
C PHE A 420 1.90 -2.32 18.00
N SER A 421 2.26 -2.96 16.90
CA SER A 421 1.73 -4.30 16.61
C SER A 421 1.97 -5.25 17.80
N GLY A 422 1.11 -6.24 18.00
CA GLY A 422 1.21 -7.15 19.15
C GLY A 422 0.46 -6.60 20.37
N ASP A 423 1.04 -6.76 21.56
CA ASP A 423 0.37 -6.43 22.82
C ASP A 423 0.43 -4.92 23.17
N GLY A 424 1.19 -4.12 22.43
CA GLY A 424 1.32 -2.67 22.63
C GLY A 424 2.01 -2.29 23.95
N SER A 425 1.93 -1.01 24.33
CA SER A 425 2.40 -0.51 25.62
C SER A 425 1.35 0.34 26.33
N ASN A 426 0.98 -0.04 27.55
CA ASN A 426 0.06 0.71 28.42
C ASN A 426 0.73 1.95 29.06
N THR A 427 1.46 2.73 28.29
CA THR A 427 2.23 3.91 28.72
C THR A 427 1.95 5.09 27.82
N ALA A 428 2.23 6.31 28.30
CA ALA A 428 2.21 7.53 27.47
C ALA A 428 3.09 7.38 26.23
N ASN A 429 2.83 8.20 25.21
CA ASN A 429 3.74 8.37 24.08
C ASN A 429 5.17 8.57 24.61
N PHE A 430 6.14 7.91 23.99
CA PHE A 430 7.52 7.90 24.49
C PHE A 430 8.22 9.25 24.31
N GLY A 431 7.67 10.12 23.46
CA GLY A 431 8.36 11.35 23.08
C GLY A 431 9.54 11.00 22.18
N GLY A 432 10.72 11.54 22.47
CA GLY A 432 11.95 11.20 21.76
C GLY A 432 12.18 9.69 21.62
N LEU A 433 13.06 9.30 20.68
CA LEU A 433 13.46 7.90 20.53
C LEU A 433 13.77 7.31 21.90
N PRO A 434 13.03 6.27 22.29
CA PRO A 434 13.43 5.55 23.46
C PRO A 434 14.77 4.85 23.19
N PRO A 435 15.68 4.79 24.18
CA PRO A 435 16.98 4.14 24.01
C PRO A 435 16.89 2.61 23.81
N ASP A 436 15.67 2.04 23.84
CA ASP A 436 15.36 0.62 23.65
C ASP A 436 13.82 0.49 23.45
N LEU A 437 13.29 -0.21 22.41
CA LEU A 437 11.86 -0.63 22.43
C LEU A 437 11.64 -1.88 23.27
N ALA A 438 12.70 -2.56 23.75
CA ALA A 438 12.58 -3.66 24.70
C ALA A 438 12.11 -3.20 26.09
N PHE A 439 11.28 -2.15 26.15
CA PHE A 439 10.55 -1.78 27.33
C PHE A 439 9.76 -2.98 27.84
N GLU A 440 10.01 -3.26 29.12
CA GLU A 440 9.15 -3.67 30.25
C GLU A 440 7.61 -3.52 30.13
N ALA A 441 7.01 -3.49 28.93
CA ALA A 441 5.61 -3.82 28.69
C ALA A 441 5.46 -5.34 28.70
N ALA A 442 4.34 -5.84 29.21
CA ALA A 442 4.08 -7.27 29.20
C ALA A 442 3.59 -7.69 27.82
N GLY A 443 4.26 -8.65 27.19
CA GLY A 443 3.85 -9.17 25.87
C GLY A 443 4.87 -8.92 24.78
N ASP A 444 4.61 -9.45 23.60
CA ASP A 444 5.44 -9.23 22.40
C ASP A 444 4.88 -7.99 21.65
N GLN A 445 5.75 -7.03 21.28
CA GLN A 445 5.46 -5.87 20.44
C GLN A 445 5.64 -6.18 18.93
N PHE A 446 5.49 -7.45 18.58
CA PHE A 446 5.42 -7.92 17.21
C PHE A 446 4.30 -8.95 17.06
N VAL A 447 3.73 -9.01 15.87
CA VAL A 447 2.84 -10.11 15.48
C VAL A 447 3.61 -11.19 14.74
N THR A 448 3.10 -12.43 14.79
CA THR A 448 3.68 -13.55 14.04
C THR A 448 2.70 -14.03 12.98
N VAL A 449 3.11 -13.89 11.72
CA VAL A 449 2.41 -14.46 10.56
C VAL A 449 2.87 -15.90 10.37
N GLN A 450 1.92 -16.82 10.53
CA GLN A 450 2.17 -18.24 10.32
C GLN A 450 2.20 -18.53 8.82
N VAL A 451 3.36 -18.88 8.26
CA VAL A 451 3.42 -19.37 6.89
C VAL A 451 3.21 -20.88 6.88
N PRO A 452 2.10 -21.39 6.32
CA PRO A 452 1.86 -22.82 6.30
C PRO A 452 2.99 -23.51 5.55
N ALA A 453 3.60 -24.53 6.15
CA ALA A 453 4.62 -25.32 5.47
C ALA A 453 4.06 -25.81 4.12
N ALA A 454 4.77 -25.53 3.04
CA ALA A 454 4.39 -26.03 1.72
C ALA A 454 4.16 -27.54 1.84
N SER A 455 2.94 -27.99 1.57
CA SER A 455 2.63 -29.41 1.57
C SER A 455 3.63 -30.07 0.64
N ALA A 456 4.45 -30.98 1.17
CA ALA A 456 5.35 -31.79 0.38
C ALA A 456 4.49 -32.69 -0.53
N VAL A 457 4.01 -32.16 -1.64
CA VAL A 457 3.43 -32.93 -2.73
C VAL A 457 4.61 -33.67 -3.32
N GLY A 458 4.90 -34.84 -2.76
CA GLY A 458 5.97 -35.71 -3.20
C GLY A 458 5.89 -35.83 -4.71
N ALA A 459 7.00 -35.50 -5.39
CA ALA A 459 7.16 -35.50 -6.83
C ALA A 459 6.37 -36.65 -7.46
N VAL A 460 5.15 -36.36 -7.93
CA VAL A 460 4.40 -37.28 -8.77
C VAL A 460 5.06 -37.12 -10.14
N PRO A 461 5.66 -38.18 -10.70
CA PRO A 461 6.20 -38.09 -12.05
C PRO A 461 5.08 -37.63 -12.99
N GLU A 462 5.35 -36.62 -13.82
CA GLU A 462 4.36 -36.12 -14.77
C GLU A 462 3.67 -37.27 -15.53
N PRO A 463 2.39 -37.14 -15.94
CA PRO A 463 1.63 -38.23 -16.55
C PRO A 463 2.32 -38.91 -17.75
N SER A 464 3.25 -38.23 -18.42
CA SER A 464 4.12 -38.79 -19.47
C SER A 464 5.07 -39.89 -18.96
N SER A 465 5.55 -39.79 -17.72
CA SER A 465 6.44 -40.74 -17.04
C SER A 465 5.72 -42.03 -16.64
N ALA A 466 4.46 -41.92 -16.18
CA ALA A 466 3.62 -43.07 -15.85
C ALA A 466 3.22 -43.86 -17.12
N VAL A 467 2.95 -43.16 -18.22
CA VAL A 467 2.65 -43.78 -19.52
C VAL A 467 3.88 -44.49 -20.11
N LEU A 468 5.08 -43.95 -19.94
CA LEU A 468 6.33 -44.60 -20.38
C LEU A 468 6.68 -45.85 -19.58
N ILE A 469 6.40 -45.88 -18.27
CA ILE A 469 6.61 -47.07 -17.43
C ILE A 469 5.61 -48.18 -17.81
N VAL A 470 4.35 -47.83 -18.09
CA VAL A 470 3.32 -48.79 -18.54
C VAL A 470 3.60 -49.31 -19.95
N LEU A 471 4.04 -48.46 -20.88
CA LEU A 471 4.43 -48.87 -22.23
C LEU A 471 5.73 -49.70 -22.25
N GLY A 472 6.71 -49.36 -21.41
CA GLY A 472 7.94 -50.12 -21.22
C GLY A 472 7.68 -51.52 -20.66
N ALA A 473 6.77 -51.65 -19.68
CA ALA A 473 6.36 -52.93 -19.11
C ALA A 473 5.58 -53.80 -20.12
N LEU A 474 4.71 -53.20 -20.95
CA LEU A 474 3.98 -53.90 -22.03
C LEU A 474 4.92 -54.35 -23.18
N GLY A 475 5.97 -53.59 -23.47
CA GLY A 475 6.99 -53.96 -24.47
C GLY A 475 7.89 -55.13 -24.03
N ILE A 476 8.15 -55.28 -22.73
CA ILE A 476 8.94 -56.40 -22.19
C ILE A 476 8.12 -57.70 -22.13
N VAL A 477 6.81 -57.62 -21.91
CA VAL A 477 5.92 -58.80 -21.87
C VAL A 477 5.65 -59.37 -23.28
N THR A 478 5.71 -58.56 -24.34
CA THR A 478 5.49 -59.04 -25.71
C THR A 478 6.73 -59.61 -26.40
N ARG A 479 7.95 -59.42 -25.85
CA ARG A 479 9.19 -59.92 -26.45
C ARG A 479 9.65 -61.30 -25.96
N ARG A 480 8.90 -61.94 -25.05
CA ARG A 480 9.18 -63.30 -24.54
C ARG A 480 8.19 -64.36 -25.05
N ARG A 481 7.81 -64.30 -26.34
CA ARG A 481 7.27 -65.46 -27.07
C ARG A 481 7.59 -65.35 -28.57
N SER A 482 8.78 -65.81 -28.93
CA SER A 482 9.14 -66.39 -30.23
C SER A 482 10.01 -67.60 -29.97
#